data_AF-A0A267MHD8-F1
#
_entry.id   AF-A0A267MHD8-F1
#
_cell.length_a   1.000
_cell.length_b   1.000
_cell.length_c   1.000
_cell.angle_alpha   90.00
_cell.angle_beta   90.00
_cell.angle_gamma   90.00
#
_symmetry.space_group_name_H-M   'P 1'
#
loop_
_entity.id
_entity.type
_entity.pdbx_description
1 polymer ?
#
loop_
_entity_poly.entity_id
_entity_poly.type
_entity_poly.pdbx_seq_one_letter_code
_entity_poly.pdbx_strand_id
1 'polypeptide(L)'
;MVKKGHIKRVFPGGNTGKGFYSYYDHIIDTSANRKYVIKGGPGVGKSSFMKKLGYEMVDLGYDVEFHQCSSDNNSLDGLVIPKLKVAFLDGTAPHASVS
;
A
#
# COMPACT_ATOMS: atom_id res chain seq x y z
N MET A 1 -28.01 6.29 0.02
CA MET A 1 -26.85 5.42 -0.29
C MET A 1 -25.59 6.20 0.08
N VAL A 2 -24.64 5.58 0.79
CA VAL A 2 -23.35 6.24 1.09
C VAL A 2 -22.59 6.40 -0.22
N LYS A 3 -22.05 7.60 -0.48
CA LYS A 3 -21.21 7.84 -1.66
C LYS A 3 -19.94 6.99 -1.53
N LYS A 4 -19.64 6.17 -2.54
CA LYS A 4 -18.39 5.37 -2.55
C LYS A 4 -17.17 6.29 -2.53
N GLY A 5 -16.11 5.80 -1.88
CA GLY A 5 -14.80 6.44 -1.91
C GLY A 5 -14.11 6.32 -3.26
N HIS A 6 -13.02 7.05 -3.42
CA HIS A 6 -12.19 7.01 -4.62
C HIS A 6 -10.99 6.07 -4.44
N ILE A 7 -10.61 5.39 -5.52
CA ILE A 7 -9.40 4.56 -5.57
C ILE A 7 -8.36 5.32 -6.38
N LYS A 8 -7.23 5.65 -5.74
CA LYS A 8 -6.04 6.16 -6.40
C LYS A 8 -5.02 5.04 -6.50
N ARG A 9 -4.42 4.85 -7.68
CA ARG A 9 -3.31 3.90 -7.86
C ARG A 9 -2.01 4.67 -8.00
N VAL A 10 -1.01 4.29 -7.21
CA VAL A 10 0.29 4.93 -7.13
C VAL A 10 1.37 3.88 -7.38
N PHE A 11 2.41 4.26 -8.11
CA PHE A 11 3.58 3.43 -8.37
C PHE A 11 4.76 4.02 -7.58
N PRO A 12 5.01 3.55 -6.35
CA PRO A 12 6.02 4.15 -5.47
C PRO A 12 7.46 3.78 -5.85
N GLY A 13 7.66 2.73 -6.65
CA GLY A 13 8.97 2.30 -7.14
C GLY A 13 9.10 2.51 -8.64
N GLY A 14 10.21 3.12 -9.06
CA GLY A 14 10.54 3.28 -10.48
C GLY A 14 12.03 3.07 -10.73
N ASN A 15 12.37 2.43 -11.85
CA ASN A 15 13.75 2.36 -12.31
C ASN A 15 14.14 3.73 -12.87
N THR A 16 15.05 4.41 -12.18
CA THR A 16 15.61 5.69 -12.64
C THR A 16 17.03 5.47 -13.16
N GLY A 17 17.59 6.45 -13.88
CA GLY A 17 19.00 6.43 -14.31
C GLY A 17 20.02 6.37 -13.15
N LYS A 18 19.57 6.38 -11.88
CA LYS A 18 20.39 6.24 -10.67
C LYS A 18 20.14 4.92 -9.92
N GLY A 19 19.37 3.98 -10.49
CA GLY A 19 18.97 2.72 -9.85
C GLY A 19 17.49 2.69 -9.42
N PHE A 20 17.11 1.64 -8.68
CA PHE A 20 15.78 1.50 -8.10
C PHE A 20 15.56 2.60 -7.05
N TYR A 21 14.61 3.51 -7.30
CA TYR A 21 14.24 4.56 -6.36
C TYR A 21 12.86 4.25 -5.78
N SER A 22 12.79 4.17 -4.47
CA SER A 22 11.66 3.67 -3.70
C SER A 22 11.09 4.82 -2.87
N TYR A 23 9.94 5.37 -3.25
CA TYR A 23 9.21 6.39 -2.48
C TYR A 23 8.49 5.82 -1.25
N TYR A 24 8.85 4.62 -0.78
CA TYR A 24 8.11 3.95 0.32
C TYR A 24 8.13 4.76 1.61
N ASP A 25 9.21 5.50 1.87
CA ASP A 25 9.33 6.43 3.00
C ASP A 25 8.41 7.67 2.87
N HIS A 26 7.89 7.94 1.67
CA HIS A 26 6.94 9.02 1.37
C HIS A 26 5.51 8.52 1.10
N ILE A 27 5.27 7.20 1.06
CA ILE A 27 3.91 6.63 0.95
C ILE A 27 3.09 6.97 2.19
N ILE A 28 3.75 7.01 3.35
CA ILE A 28 3.12 7.25 4.62
C ILE A 28 3.83 8.44 5.27
N ASP A 29 3.22 9.61 5.15
CA ASP A 29 3.58 10.76 5.98
C ASP A 29 3.78 10.30 7.43
N THR A 30 4.83 10.79 8.09
CA THR A 30 5.16 10.51 9.50
C THR A 30 3.97 10.68 10.47
N SER A 31 2.90 11.35 10.03
CA SER A 31 1.63 11.53 10.72
C SER A 31 0.64 10.35 10.66
N ALA A 32 0.99 9.18 10.11
CA ALA A 32 0.11 8.01 10.16
C ALA A 32 -0.16 7.54 11.59
N ASN A 33 -1.44 7.42 11.94
CA ASN A 33 -1.89 6.97 13.25
C ASN A 33 -1.46 5.52 13.52
N ARG A 34 -1.49 4.65 12.49
CA ARG A 34 -1.08 3.24 12.60
C ARG A 34 -0.50 2.72 11.29
N LYS A 35 0.56 1.93 11.40
CA LYS A 35 1.19 1.19 10.31
C LYS A 35 1.11 -0.31 10.62
N TYR A 36 0.60 -1.10 9.68
CA TYR A 36 0.55 -2.56 9.77
C TYR A 36 1.51 -3.15 8.74
N VAL A 37 2.45 -3.99 9.20
CA VAL A 37 3.35 -4.72 8.32
C VAL A 37 2.84 -6.16 8.19
N ILE A 38 2.45 -6.55 6.99
CA ILE A 38 1.95 -7.88 6.68
C ILE A 38 3.15 -8.73 6.27
N LYS A 39 3.58 -9.63 7.16
CA LYS A 39 4.66 -10.59 6.88
C LYS A 39 4.11 -11.88 6.30
N GLY A 40 4.82 -12.45 5.35
CA GLY A 40 4.50 -13.76 4.79
C GLY A 40 5.31 -14.06 3.53
N GLY A 41 5.43 -15.33 3.16
CA GLY A 41 6.18 -15.73 1.96
C GLY A 41 5.56 -15.21 0.65
N PRO A 42 6.26 -15.35 -0.49
CA PRO A 42 5.67 -15.12 -1.81
C PRO A 42 4.41 -15.99 -2.00
N GLY A 43 3.37 -15.44 -2.62
CA GLY A 43 2.15 -16.21 -2.95
C GLY A 43 1.17 -16.47 -1.81
N VAL A 44 1.46 -16.08 -0.56
CA VAL A 44 0.54 -16.34 0.59
C VAL A 44 -0.70 -15.42 0.66
N GLY A 45 -0.94 -14.60 -0.37
CA GLY A 45 -2.16 -13.80 -0.50
C GLY A 45 -2.12 -12.41 0.14
N LYS A 46 -0.95 -11.85 0.46
CA LYS A 46 -0.81 -10.50 1.09
C LYS A 46 -1.42 -9.38 0.23
N SER A 47 -1.07 -9.35 -1.06
CA SER A 47 -1.66 -8.43 -2.05
C SER A 47 -3.17 -8.62 -2.18
N SER A 48 -3.64 -9.86 -2.24
CA SER A 48 -5.09 -10.17 -2.31
C SER A 48 -5.84 -9.67 -1.08
N PHE A 49 -5.27 -9.84 0.11
CA PHE A 49 -5.82 -9.31 1.36
C PHE A 49 -5.94 -7.78 1.30
N MET A 50 -4.85 -7.08 0.93
CA MET A 50 -4.86 -5.62 0.83
C MET A 50 -5.87 -5.12 -0.21
N LYS A 51 -6.00 -5.78 -1.37
CA LYS A 51 -7.01 -5.43 -2.37
C LYS A 51 -8.42 -5.58 -1.82
N LYS A 52 -8.72 -6.71 -1.18
CA LYS A 52 -10.04 -6.99 -0.61
C LYS A 52 -10.42 -5.95 0.44
N LEU A 53 -9.50 -5.66 1.37
CA LEU A 53 -9.68 -4.62 2.37
C LEU A 53 -9.90 -3.25 1.73
N GLY A 54 -9.08 -2.89 0.74
CA GLY A 54 -9.21 -1.64 0.01
C GLY A 54 -10.57 -1.42 -0.65
N TYR A 55 -11.09 -2.44 -1.33
CA TYR A 55 -12.43 -2.37 -1.94
C TYR A 55 -13.54 -2.25 -0.90
N GLU A 56 -13.44 -2.97 0.21
CA GLU A 56 -14.39 -2.86 1.32
C GLU A 56 -14.40 -1.44 1.91
N MET A 57 -13.24 -0.82 2.09
CA MET A 57 -13.13 0.57 2.56
C MET A 57 -13.78 1.57 1.60
N VAL A 58 -13.63 1.35 0.30
CA VAL A 58 -14.27 2.18 -0.74
C VAL A 58 -15.80 2.08 -0.69
N ASP A 59 -16.31 0.87 -0.50
CA ASP A 59 -17.75 0.63 -0.36
C ASP A 59 -18.31 1.27 0.91
N LEU A 60 -17.50 1.41 1.96
CA LEU A 60 -17.80 2.16 3.18
C LEU A 60 -17.65 3.69 3.01
N GLY A 61 -17.24 4.18 1.84
CA GLY A 61 -17.10 5.61 1.54
C GLY A 61 -15.75 6.23 1.91
N TYR A 62 -14.72 5.41 2.13
CA TYR A 62 -13.35 5.87 2.36
C TYR A 62 -12.55 5.90 1.08
N ASP A 63 -11.80 6.99 0.87
CA ASP A 63 -10.78 7.04 -0.16
C ASP A 63 -9.62 6.12 0.22
N VAL A 64 -9.04 5.48 -0.79
CA VAL A 64 -7.90 4.57 -0.62
C VAL A 64 -6.83 4.82 -1.68
N GLU A 65 -5.57 4.61 -1.28
CA GLU A 65 -4.43 4.60 -2.20
C GLU A 65 -3.85 3.19 -2.27
N PHE A 66 -3.77 2.66 -3.49
CA PHE A 66 -3.18 1.36 -3.80
C PHE A 66 -1.76 1.57 -4.33
N HIS A 67 -0.78 0.99 -3.64
CA HIS A 67 0.63 1.07 -3.99
C HIS A 67 1.04 -0.20 -4.71
N GLN A 68 1.30 -0.07 -6.01
CA GLN A 68 1.63 -1.21 -6.86
C GLN A 68 3.08 -1.64 -6.67
N CYS A 69 3.32 -2.94 -6.66
CA CYS A 69 4.65 -3.53 -6.67
C CYS A 69 5.37 -3.20 -7.98
N SER A 70 6.63 -2.78 -7.90
CA SER A 70 7.46 -2.49 -9.07
C SER A 70 7.84 -3.74 -9.87
N SER A 71 7.83 -4.92 -9.24
CA SER A 71 8.22 -6.19 -9.87
C SER A 71 7.02 -6.98 -10.39
N ASP A 72 5.81 -6.70 -9.91
CA ASP A 72 4.57 -7.30 -10.39
C ASP A 72 3.46 -6.24 -10.43
N ASN A 73 3.10 -5.82 -11.65
CA ASN A 73 2.08 -4.82 -11.89
C ASN A 73 0.67 -5.25 -11.44
N ASN A 74 0.48 -6.51 -11.04
CA ASN A 74 -0.74 -7.02 -10.43
C ASN A 74 -0.61 -7.21 -8.91
N SER A 75 0.56 -7.10 -8.29
CA SER A 75 0.73 -7.20 -6.84
C SER A 75 0.71 -5.83 -6.14
N LEU A 76 0.00 -5.70 -5.02
CA LEU A 76 0.11 -4.52 -4.16
C LEU A 76 1.20 -4.72 -3.11
N ASP A 77 2.03 -3.70 -2.93
CA ASP A 77 3.01 -3.61 -1.84
C ASP A 77 2.52 -2.73 -0.69
N GLY A 78 1.44 -1.96 -0.91
CA GLY A 78 0.83 -1.19 0.14
C GLY A 78 -0.59 -0.72 -0.14
N LEU A 79 -1.28 -0.37 0.94
CA LEU A 79 -2.60 0.23 0.97
C LEU A 79 -2.60 1.35 2.00
N VAL A 80 -3.03 2.55 1.61
CA VAL A 80 -3.22 3.69 2.52
C VAL A 80 -4.70 4.08 2.55
N ILE A 81 -5.20 4.39 3.74
CA ILE A 81 -6.54 4.92 3.97
C ILE A 81 -6.37 6.32 4.60
N PRO A 82 -6.30 7.40 3.79
CA PRO A 82 -5.86 8.71 4.25
C PRO A 82 -6.71 9.29 5.39
N LYS A 83 -8.04 9.15 5.29
CA LYS A 83 -8.98 9.65 6.31
C LYS A 83 -8.77 9.00 7.69
N LEU A 84 -8.34 7.74 7.73
CA LEU A 84 -8.02 7.03 8.97
C LEU A 84 -6.56 7.22 9.40
N LYS A 85 -5.71 7.73 8.49
CA LYS A 85 -4.25 7.77 8.64
C LYS A 85 -3.69 6.39 8.96
N VAL A 86 -4.22 5.36 8.30
CA VAL A 86 -3.81 3.95 8.45
C VAL A 86 -3.15 3.49 7.17
N ALA A 87 -2.08 2.71 7.31
CA ALA A 87 -1.41 2.08 6.18
C ALA A 87 -1.08 0.61 6.44
N PHE A 88 -1.14 -0.18 5.37
CA PHE A 88 -0.72 -1.57 5.32
C PHE A 88 0.43 -1.68 4.33
N LEU A 89 1.47 -2.41 4.71
CA LEU A 89 2.69 -2.59 3.94
C LEU A 89 3.01 -4.08 3.81
N ASP A 90 3.51 -4.49 2.66
CA ASP A 90 4.15 -5.79 2.48
C ASP A 90 5.52 -5.79 3.19
N GLY A 91 5.68 -6.71 4.16
CA GLY A 91 6.92 -6.88 4.93
C GLY A 91 7.91 -7.89 4.34
N THR A 92 7.75 -8.30 3.08
CA THR A 92 8.72 -9.16 2.38
C THR A 92 10.06 -8.41 2.25
N ALA A 93 11.18 -9.07 2.54
CA ALA A 93 12.51 -8.47 2.41
C ALA A 93 12.71 -7.87 0.99
N PRO A 94 13.30 -6.67 0.83
CA PRO A 94 14.26 -6.00 1.72
C PRO A 94 13.66 -4.94 2.65
N HIS A 95 12.33 -4.83 2.77
CA HIS A 95 11.63 -3.74 3.49
C HIS A 95 11.66 -3.86 5.03
N ALA A 96 12.79 -4.32 5.59
CA ALA A 96 12.99 -4.56 7.02
C ALA A 96 13.52 -3.34 7.80
N SER A 97 13.48 -2.14 7.23
CA SER A 97 13.90 -0.91 7.92
C SER A 97 12.70 -0.21 8.55
N VAL A 98 12.38 -0.63 9.79
CA VAL A 98 11.74 0.24 10.77
C VAL A 98 12.83 1.06 11.44
N SER A 99 12.87 2.36 11.18
CA SER A 99 13.46 3.36 12.07
C SER A 99 12.34 4.21 12.64
#